data_AF-A0A963Q7C1-F1
#
_entry.id   AF-A0A963Q7C1-F1
#
_cell.length_a   1.000
_cell.length_b   1.000
_cell.length_c   1.000
_cell.angle_alpha   90.00
_cell.angle_beta   90.00
_cell.angle_gamma   90.00
#
_symmetry.space_group_name_H-M   'P 1'
#
loop_
_entity.id
_entity.type
_entity.pdbx_description
1 polymer ?
#
loop_
_entity_poly.entity_id
_entity_poly.type
_entity_poly.pdbx_seq_one_letter_code
_entity_poly.pdbx_strand_id
1 'polypeptide(L)' 'MTTRRVKTAPETAHSGEPSPPQDNRETQLLLIARQLFASKGFDRTSLRDIADEAKITKAALYYYFP' A
#
# COMPACT_ATOMS: atom_id res chain seq x y z
N MET A 1 -29.18 -23.05 -31.60
CA MET A 1 -27.91 -22.55 -32.20
C MET A 1 -28.14 -21.09 -32.54
N THR A 2 -27.46 -20.06 -32.03
CA THR A 2 -26.27 -19.99 -31.18
C THR A 2 -26.30 -18.61 -30.54
N THR A 3 -26.34 -18.59 -29.20
CA THR A 3 -26.18 -17.43 -28.34
C THR A 3 -24.79 -16.84 -28.55
N ARG A 4 -24.67 -15.54 -28.88
CA ARG A 4 -23.38 -14.85 -28.89
C ARG A 4 -23.29 -13.92 -27.68
N ARG A 5 -22.40 -14.30 -26.77
CA ARG A 5 -22.07 -13.64 -25.49
C ARG A 5 -21.68 -12.17 -25.66
N VAL A 6 -22.21 -11.34 -24.75
CA VAL A 6 -21.70 -10.01 -24.42
C VAL A 6 -20.35 -10.18 -23.71
N LYS A 7 -19.32 -9.44 -24.16
CA LYS A 7 -18.02 -9.34 -23.48
C LYS A 7 -17.94 -7.94 -22.85
N THR A 8 -18.46 -7.80 -21.63
CA THR A 8 -18.24 -6.62 -20.78
C THR A 8 -17.07 -6.95 -19.86
N ALA A 9 -15.93 -6.32 -20.10
CA ALA A 9 -14.83 -6.25 -19.14
C ALA A 9 -15.27 -5.33 -17.98
N PRO A 10 -14.84 -5.58 -16.73
CA PRO A 10 -15.21 -4.72 -15.62
C PRO A 10 -14.48 -3.38 -15.75
N GLU A 11 -15.27 -2.37 -16.09
CA GLU A 11 -15.02 -0.95 -15.92
C GLU A 11 -14.74 -0.69 -14.44
N THR A 12 -13.47 -0.55 -14.05
CA THR A 12 -13.11 -0.02 -12.73
C THR A 12 -13.09 1.50 -12.83
N ALA A 13 -14.29 2.07 -12.89
CA ALA A 13 -14.53 3.48 -12.66
C ALA A 13 -14.08 3.83 -11.23
N HIS A 14 -12.95 4.51 -11.09
CA HIS A 14 -12.68 5.27 -9.86
C HIS A 14 -13.43 6.59 -9.96
N SER A 15 -14.72 6.55 -9.62
CA SER A 15 -15.52 7.74 -9.35
C SER A 15 -14.85 8.52 -8.23
N GLY A 16 -14.59 9.80 -8.49
CA GLY A 16 -14.00 10.75 -7.54
C GLY A 16 -14.98 11.12 -6.43
N GLU A 17 -15.07 10.27 -5.42
CA GLU A 17 -15.51 10.68 -4.09
C GLU A 17 -14.29 11.23 -3.33
N PRO A 18 -14.38 12.40 -2.67
CA PRO A 18 -13.30 12.87 -1.81
C PRO A 18 -13.15 11.86 -0.68
N SER A 19 -12.14 11.02 -0.78
CA SER A 19 -11.77 10.11 0.30
C SER A 19 -11.53 10.94 1.56
N PRO A 20 -11.92 10.45 2.77
CA PRO A 20 -11.57 11.11 4.03
C PRO A 20 -10.07 11.42 4.03
N PRO A 21 -9.60 12.48 4.73
CA PRO A 21 -8.24 13.01 4.60
C PRO A 21 -7.28 11.85 4.48
N GLN A 22 -6.74 11.63 3.28
CA GLN A 22 -6.08 10.37 2.96
C GLN A 22 -5.06 10.15 4.07
N ASP A 23 -5.18 9.04 4.79
CA ASP A 23 -4.10 8.54 5.61
C ASP A 23 -2.92 8.42 4.66
N ASN A 24 -2.09 9.47 4.64
CA ASN A 24 -1.10 9.63 3.60
C ASN A 24 -0.18 8.41 3.67
N ARG A 25 0.31 7.95 2.52
CA ARG A 25 1.07 6.70 2.46
C ARG A 25 2.25 6.68 3.44
N GLU A 26 2.83 7.86 3.67
CA GLU A 26 3.82 8.14 4.72
C GLU A 26 3.33 7.80 6.13
N THR A 27 2.13 8.24 6.53
CA THR A 27 1.51 7.92 7.83
C THR A 27 1.36 6.41 8.02
N GLN A 28 0.92 5.70 6.98
CA GLN A 28 0.82 4.24 7.02
C GLN A 28 2.20 3.59 7.24
N LEU A 29 3.23 4.07 6.53
CA LEU A 29 4.60 3.57 6.68
C LEU A 29 5.14 3.83 8.10
N LEU A 30 4.87 5.00 8.67
CA LEU A 30 5.26 5.32 10.05
C LEU A 30 4.55 4.45 11.09
N LEU A 31 3.25 4.16 10.91
CA LEU A 31 2.51 3.26 11.79
C LEU A 31 3.06 1.83 11.76
N ILE A 32 3.37 1.32 10.57
CA ILE A 32 3.99 0.00 10.38
C ILE A 32 5.38 -0.04 11.04
N ALA A 33 6.22 0.96 10.75
CA ALA A 33 7.55 1.07 11.32
C ALA A 33 7.49 1.10 12.86
N ARG A 34 6.59 1.92 13.43
CA ARG A 34 6.35 1.98 14.87
C ARG A 34 6.01 0.62 15.47
N GLN A 35 5.10 -0.13 14.85
CA GLN A 35 4.70 -1.46 15.33
C GLN A 35 5.86 -2.45 15.25
N LEU A 36 6.58 -2.49 14.14
CA LEU A 36 7.73 -3.38 13.96
C LEU A 36 8.84 -3.06 14.97
N PHE A 37 9.18 -1.78 15.17
CA PHE A 37 10.15 -1.37 16.17
C PHE A 37 9.71 -1.72 17.59
N ALA A 38 8.43 -1.54 17.93
CA ALA A 38 7.91 -1.90 19.26
C ALA A 38 7.95 -3.42 19.51
N SER A 39 7.70 -4.24 18.49
CA SER A 39 7.65 -5.70 18.63
C SER A 39 9.02 -6.38 18.52
N LYS A 40 9.88 -5.92 17.60
CA LYS A 40 11.17 -6.56 17.30
C LYS A 40 12.36 -5.81 17.89
N GLY A 41 12.21 -4.54 18.24
CA GLY A 41 13.32 -3.64 18.59
C GLY A 41 13.95 -3.01 17.35
N PHE A 42 14.74 -1.96 17.57
CA PHE A 42 15.35 -1.16 16.51
C PHE A 42 16.34 -1.97 15.67
N ASP A 43 17.29 -2.65 16.31
CA ASP A 43 18.38 -3.36 15.62
C ASP A 43 17.91 -4.54 14.76
N ARG A 44 16.72 -5.09 15.05
CA ARG A 44 16.14 -6.23 14.34
C ARG A 44 15.09 -5.84 13.30
N THR A 45 14.84 -4.55 13.11
CA THR A 45 13.85 -4.06 12.14
C THR A 45 14.57 -3.35 11.01
N SER A 46 14.51 -3.93 9.81
CA SER A 46 15.11 -3.32 8.62
C SER A 46 14.08 -2.53 7.80
N LEU A 47 14.56 -1.63 6.95
CA LEU A 47 13.73 -0.95 5.94
C LEU A 47 13.06 -1.94 4.97
N ARG A 48 13.66 -3.12 4.79
CA ARG A 48 13.06 -4.19 3.99
C ARG A 48 11.86 -4.79 4.70
N ASP A 49 11.94 -5.05 6.00
CA ASP A 49 10.80 -5.54 6.80
C ASP A 49 9.60 -4.58 6.73
N ILE A 50 9.88 -3.27 6.83
CA ILE A 50 8.85 -2.23 6.74
C ILE A 50 8.22 -2.20 5.34
N ALA A 51 9.04 -2.29 4.29
CA ALA A 51 8.55 -2.31 2.90
C ALA A 51 7.72 -3.57 2.61
N ASP A 52 8.18 -4.72 3.07
CA ASP A 52 7.52 -6.02 2.90
C ASP A 52 6.14 -6.01 3.61
N GLU A 53 6.08 -5.54 4.86
CA GLU A 53 4.82 -5.40 5.62
C GLU A 53 3.87 -4.39 4.96
N ALA A 54 4.41 -3.29 4.45
CA ALA A 54 3.64 -2.30 3.69
C ALA A 54 3.25 -2.77 2.28
N LYS A 55 3.73 -3.94 1.83
CA LYS A 55 3.52 -4.50 0.49
C LYS A 55 3.99 -3.57 -0.64
N ILE A 56 5.15 -2.94 -0.45
CA ILE A 56 5.84 -2.13 -1.47
C ILE A 56 7.29 -2.57 -1.62
N THR A 57 7.94 -2.11 -2.69
CA THR A 57 9.38 -2.31 -2.82
C THR A 57 10.13 -1.37 -1.88
N LYS A 58 11.32 -1.80 -1.43
CA LYS A 58 12.24 -0.91 -0.69
C LYS A 58 12.60 0.35 -1.50
N ALA A 59 12.69 0.23 -2.83
CA ALA A 59 12.89 1.39 -3.71
C ALA A 59 11.72 2.38 -3.63
N ALA A 60 10.48 1.87 -3.61
CA ALA A 60 9.30 2.71 -3.44
C ALA A 60 9.29 3.43 -2.10
N LEU A 61 9.73 2.76 -1.02
CA LEU A 61 9.84 3.35 0.32
C LEU A 61 10.74 4.60 0.32
N TYR A 62 11.85 4.58 -0.40
CA TYR A 62 12.77 5.72 -0.48
C TYR A 62 12.16 6.97 -1.14
N TYR A 63 11.12 6.85 -1.99
CA TYR A 63 10.45 8.04 -2.54
C TYR A 63 9.65 8.82 -1.49
N TYR A 64 9.28 8.18 -0.39
CA TYR A 64 8.49 8.81 0.67
C TYR A 64 9.34 9.50 1.74
N PHE A 65 10.64 9.18 1.82
CA PHE A 65 11.54 9.70 2.86
C PHE A 65 12.89 10.12 2.24
N PRO A 66 12.96 11.32 1.61
CA PRO A 66 14.19 11.86 1.04
C PRO A 66 15.22 12.29 2.09
#